data_AF-A0A7C4J6M4-F1
#
_entry.id   AF-A0A7C4J6M4-F1
#
_cell.length_a   1.000
_cell.length_b   1.000
_cell.length_c   1.000
_cell.angle_alpha   90.00
_cell.angle_beta   90.00
_cell.angle_gamma   90.00
#
_symmetry.space_group_name_H-M   'P 1'
#
loop_
_entity.id
_entity.type
_entity.pdbx_description
1 polymer ?
#
loop_
_entity_poly.entity_id
_entity_poly.type
_entity_poly.pdbx_seq_one_letter_code
_entity_poly.pdbx_strand_id
1 'polypeptide(L)'
;MDEIPARPGWLRILPLIASILAVAIGALLLLQPAVAPPDRSRGSAAALSSSTSSVVGQTAGLGRTPKAGEVAPDFQLGTLAGGTIRLSELRGAPVIINFWATWCAPCKQEMPYLV
;
A
#
# COMPACT_ATOMS: atom_id res chain seq x y z
N MET A 1 5.16 -14.79 24.38
CA MET A 1 3.80 -15.16 23.93
C MET A 1 2.96 -13.91 23.89
N ASP A 2 3.21 -13.01 22.94
CA ASP A 2 2.33 -11.86 22.70
C ASP A 2 1.31 -12.27 21.64
N GLU A 3 0.05 -12.18 22.04
CA GLU A 3 -1.10 -12.75 21.37
C GLU A 3 -1.24 -12.28 19.91
N ILE A 4 -1.56 -13.24 19.04
CA ILE A 4 -2.29 -13.05 17.78
C ILE A 4 -3.42 -12.04 18.06
N PRO A 5 -3.57 -10.95 17.29
CA PRO A 5 -4.60 -9.96 17.58
C PRO A 5 -5.96 -10.66 17.54
N ALA A 6 -6.59 -10.73 18.72
CA ALA A 6 -7.97 -11.16 18.87
C ALA A 6 -8.80 -10.41 17.83
N ARG A 7 -9.46 -11.16 16.94
CA ARG A 7 -10.27 -10.58 15.86
C ARG A 7 -11.23 -9.56 16.50
N PRO A 8 -11.19 -8.28 16.10
CA PRO A 8 -12.06 -7.26 16.68
C PRO A 8 -13.52 -7.71 16.65
N GLY A 9 -14.31 -7.44 17.68
CA GLY A 9 -15.70 -7.90 17.77
C GLY A 9 -16.58 -7.55 16.55
N TRP A 10 -16.27 -6.45 15.85
CA TRP A 10 -16.94 -6.05 14.60
C TRP A 10 -16.70 -7.04 13.43
N LEU A 11 -15.60 -7.81 13.46
CA LEU A 11 -15.27 -8.82 12.44
C LEU A 11 -16.26 -10.01 12.47
N ARG A 12 -16.96 -10.21 13.60
CA ARG A 12 -18.08 -11.17 13.72
C ARG A 12 -19.36 -10.68 13.04
N ILE A 13 -19.50 -9.37 12.87
CA ILE A 13 -20.68 -8.72 12.28
C ILE A 13 -20.48 -8.51 10.76
N LEU A 14 -19.23 -8.53 10.30
CA LEU A 14 -18.86 -8.42 8.88
C LEU A 14 -19.59 -9.40 7.94
N PRO A 15 -19.69 -10.72 8.22
CA PRO A 15 -20.51 -11.62 7.41
C PRO A 15 -22.00 -11.27 7.42
N LEU A 16 -22.55 -10.79 8.55
CA LEU A 16 -23.96 -10.39 8.63
C LEU A 16 -24.24 -9.14 7.79
N ILE A 17 -23.36 -8.13 7.87
CA ILE A 17 -23.46 -6.91 7.04
C ILE A 17 -23.34 -7.26 5.56
N ALA A 18 -22.39 -8.12 5.19
CA ALA A 18 -22.23 -8.58 3.80
C ALA A 18 -23.47 -9.32 3.29
N SER A 19 -24.08 -10.19 4.11
CA SER A 19 -25.33 -10.87 3.76
C SER A 19 -26.51 -9.90 3.62
N ILE A 20 -26.66 -8.94 4.54
CA ILE A 20 -27.72 -7.92 4.47
C ILE A 20 -27.56 -7.06 3.22
N LEU A 21 -26.34 -6.63 2.89
CA LEU A 21 -26.06 -5.86 1.67
C LEU A 21 -26.35 -6.68 0.41
N ALA A 22 -25.95 -7.95 0.36
CA ALA A 22 -26.21 -8.82 -0.79
C ALA A 22 -27.72 -9.03 -1.03
N VAL A 23 -28.49 -9.23 0.05
CA VAL A 23 -29.96 -9.37 -0.04
C VAL A 23 -30.61 -8.06 -0.44
N ALA A 24 -30.18 -6.92 0.12
CA ALA A 24 -30.70 -5.60 -0.26
C ALA A 24 -30.40 -5.25 -1.72
N ILE A 25 -29.18 -5.50 -2.20
CA ILE A 25 -28.78 -5.30 -3.59
C ILE A 25 -29.56 -6.24 -4.51
N GLY A 26 -29.71 -7.52 -4.15
CA GLY A 26 -30.52 -8.48 -4.90
C GLY A 26 -31.98 -8.07 -4.99
N ALA A 27 -32.60 -7.67 -3.87
CA ALA A 27 -33.97 -7.17 -3.85
C ALA A 27 -34.13 -5.90 -4.70
N LEU A 28 -33.16 -4.98 -4.64
CA LEU A 28 -33.16 -3.75 -5.43
C LEU A 28 -32.98 -4.03 -6.94
N LEU A 29 -32.17 -5.02 -7.31
CA LEU A 29 -31.98 -5.47 -8.70
C LEU A 29 -33.25 -6.15 -9.24
N LEU A 30 -33.96 -6.92 -8.41
CA LEU A 30 -35.23 -7.56 -8.77
C LEU A 30 -36.39 -6.55 -8.86
N LEU A 31 -36.26 -5.39 -8.24
CA LEU A 31 -37.26 -4.32 -8.28
C LEU A 31 -36.98 -3.26 -9.35
N GLN A 32 -35.94 -3.40 -10.16
CA GLN A 32 -35.78 -2.54 -11.33
C GLN A 32 -36.81 -2.95 -12.39
N PRO A 33 -37.80 -2.09 -12.74
CA PRO A 33 -38.62 -2.35 -13.91
C PRO A 33 -37.67 -2.40 -15.11
N ALA A 34 -37.74 -3.49 -15.87
CA ALA A 34 -36.90 -3.77 -17.04
C ALA A 34 -36.55 -2.49 -17.81
N VAL A 35 -35.35 -1.97 -17.57
CA VAL A 35 -34.87 -0.79 -18.29
C VAL A 35 -34.55 -1.27 -19.70
N ALA A 36 -35.37 -0.85 -20.66
CA ALA A 36 -35.16 -1.17 -22.06
C ALA A 36 -33.78 -0.63 -22.48
N PRO A 37 -32.95 -1.42 -23.18
CA PRO A 37 -31.66 -0.96 -23.65
C PRO A 37 -31.84 0.15 -24.70
N PRO A 38 -31.00 1.20 -24.70
CA PRO A 38 -31.00 2.17 -25.80
C PRO A 38 -30.54 1.48 -27.09
N ASP A 39 -31.37 1.59 -28.13
CA ASP A 39 -31.07 1.13 -29.50
C ASP A 39 -29.84 1.90 -30.03
N ARG A 40 -28.69 1.23 -30.03
CA ARG A 40 -27.43 1.75 -30.58
C ARG A 40 -27.24 1.25 -32.00
N SER A 41 -28.09 1.70 -32.91
CA SER A 41 -27.93 1.49 -34.35
C SER A 41 -27.75 2.82 -35.10
N ARG A 42 -26.57 3.43 -34.96
CA ARG A 42 -26.00 4.24 -36.05
C ARG A 42 -24.48 4.38 -35.93
N GLY A 43 -23.80 3.50 -36.67
CA GLY A 43 -22.79 3.88 -37.66
C GLY A 43 -21.52 4.58 -37.20
N SER A 44 -20.41 3.88 -37.44
CA SER A 44 -19.34 4.32 -38.35
C SER A 44 -17.94 4.19 -37.75
N ALA A 45 -17.18 3.34 -38.45
CA ALA A 45 -15.75 3.16 -38.35
C ALA A 45 -14.98 4.48 -38.48
N ALA A 46 -13.99 4.65 -37.61
CA ALA A 46 -12.72 5.33 -37.87
C ALA A 46 -11.78 4.91 -36.73
N ALA A 47 -10.93 3.94 -36.97
CA ALA A 47 -9.54 4.16 -37.41
C ALA A 47 -8.59 4.25 -36.20
N LEU A 48 -7.52 3.49 -36.31
CA LEU A 48 -6.45 3.37 -35.34
C LEU A 48 -5.84 4.73 -34.99
N SER A 49 -5.52 4.94 -33.72
CA SER A 49 -4.28 5.63 -33.37
C SER A 49 -3.73 5.08 -32.07
N SER A 50 -2.79 4.17 -32.25
CA SER A 50 -1.74 3.86 -31.29
C SER A 50 -1.14 5.16 -30.76
N SER A 51 -1.25 5.39 -29.46
CA SER A 51 -0.29 6.21 -28.73
C SER A 51 0.38 5.29 -27.71
N THR A 52 1.34 4.51 -28.18
CA THR A 52 2.39 3.94 -27.33
C THR A 52 3.19 5.12 -26.79
N SER A 53 2.69 5.73 -25.73
CA SER A 53 3.51 6.59 -24.88
C SER A 53 4.44 5.66 -24.12
N SER A 54 5.64 5.49 -24.66
CA SER A 54 6.78 4.94 -23.95
C SER A 54 7.04 5.82 -22.73
N VAL A 55 6.42 5.51 -21.59
CA VAL A 55 6.86 6.01 -20.30
C VAL A 55 8.09 5.19 -19.88
N VAL A 56 9.21 5.39 -20.56
CA VAL A 56 10.53 5.05 -20.03
C VAL A 56 10.91 6.22 -19.13
N GLY A 57 10.42 6.17 -17.90
CA GLY A 57 10.59 7.26 -16.93
C GLY A 57 9.86 7.08 -15.61
N GLN A 58 9.48 5.86 -15.24
CA GLN A 58 8.84 5.56 -13.95
C GLN A 58 9.46 4.33 -13.29
N THR A 59 10.76 4.40 -12.98
CA THR A 59 11.39 3.47 -12.03
C THR A 59 12.25 4.17 -10.99
N ALA A 60 12.26 5.50 -10.93
CA ALA A 60 12.73 6.24 -9.77
C ALA A 60 11.59 6.30 -8.73
N GLY A 61 11.26 5.17 -8.08
CA GLY A 61 10.18 5.17 -7.09
C GLY A 61 9.75 3.81 -6.57
N LEU A 62 10.12 2.71 -7.23
CA LEU A 62 10.02 1.38 -6.62
C LEU A 62 11.40 1.04 -6.05
N GLY A 63 11.66 1.55 -4.85
CA GLY A 63 12.90 1.29 -4.13
C GLY A 63 13.12 -0.20 -3.97
N ARG A 64 14.03 -0.77 -4.77
CA ARG A 64 14.45 -2.15 -4.65
C ARG A 64 15.13 -2.33 -3.31
N THR A 65 14.70 -3.32 -2.53
CA THR A 65 15.40 -3.71 -1.30
C THR A 65 16.83 -4.12 -1.65
N PRO A 66 17.86 -3.48 -1.07
CA PRO A 66 19.24 -3.87 -1.30
C PRO A 66 19.47 -5.30 -0.81
N LYS A 67 20.28 -6.06 -1.55
CA LYS A 67 20.69 -7.41 -1.14
C LYS A 67 21.95 -7.35 -0.28
N ALA A 68 22.21 -8.40 0.48
CA ALA A 68 23.46 -8.51 1.23
C ALA A 68 24.68 -8.38 0.30
N GLY A 69 25.67 -7.58 0.72
CA GLY A 69 26.87 -7.26 -0.06
C GLY A 69 26.69 -6.09 -1.05
N GLU A 70 25.46 -5.63 -1.30
CA GLU A 70 25.23 -4.42 -2.08
C GLU A 70 25.42 -3.17 -1.23
N VAL A 71 25.76 -2.06 -1.89
CA VAL A 71 25.81 -0.75 -1.24
C VAL A 71 24.39 -0.34 -0.84
N ALA A 72 24.21 0.01 0.43
CA ALA A 72 22.95 0.55 0.93
C ALA A 72 22.60 1.85 0.18
N PRO A 73 21.34 2.03 -0.27
CA PRO A 73 20.90 3.27 -0.92
C PRO A 73 21.10 4.46 0.01
N ASP A 74 21.61 5.56 -0.54
CA ASP A 74 21.78 6.78 0.23
C ASP A 74 20.42 7.46 0.47
N PHE A 75 20.25 8.03 1.64
CA PHE A 75 19.06 8.77 2.03
C PHE A 75 19.41 9.83 3.07
N GLN A 76 18.53 10.82 3.22
CA GLN A 76 18.67 11.89 4.20
C GLN A 76 17.41 12.00 5.06
N LEU A 77 17.58 12.20 6.37
CA LEU A 77 16.48 12.45 7.31
C LEU A 77 16.77 13.68 8.17
N GLY A 78 15.70 14.31 8.63
CA GLY A 78 15.79 15.27 9.72
C GLY A 78 16.10 14.57 11.04
N THR A 79 16.92 15.19 11.88
CA THR A 79 17.21 14.67 13.22
C THR A 79 16.28 15.28 14.27
N LEU A 80 16.15 14.61 15.42
CA LEU A 80 15.35 15.13 16.54
C LEU A 80 15.96 16.39 17.18
N ALA A 81 17.28 16.60 17.05
CA ALA A 81 17.97 17.79 17.54
C ALA A 81 17.88 18.98 16.55
N GLY A 82 17.18 18.80 15.43
CA GLY A 82 17.24 19.72 14.29
C GLY A 82 18.40 19.40 13.34
N GLY A 83 18.33 19.93 12.12
CA GLY A 83 19.27 19.62 11.06
C GLY A 83 18.97 18.30 10.33
N THR A 84 19.89 17.91 9.46
CA THR A 84 19.75 16.78 8.53
C THR A 84 20.97 15.88 8.67
N ILE A 85 20.75 14.57 8.59
CA ILE A 85 21.80 13.56 8.51
C ILE A 85 21.64 12.75 7.23
N ARG A 86 22.75 12.40 6.58
CA ARG A 86 22.77 11.54 5.38
C ARG A 86 23.48 10.22 5.68
N LEU A 87 22.98 9.09 5.16
CA LEU A 87 23.58 7.78 5.44
C LEU A 87 25.05 7.73 5.00
N SER A 88 25.40 8.35 3.88
CA SER A 88 26.78 8.43 3.40
C SER A 88 27.76 9.16 4.32
N GLU A 89 27.29 10.01 5.24
CA GLU A 89 28.13 10.71 6.22
C GLU A 89 28.62 9.77 7.34
N LEU A 90 27.91 8.67 7.59
CA LEU A 90 28.25 7.69 8.63
C LEU A 90 29.23 6.60 8.17
N ARG A 91 29.81 6.75 6.98
CA ARG A 91 30.79 5.77 6.46
C ARG A 91 32.06 5.75 7.31
N GLY A 92 32.68 4.58 7.39
CA GLY A 92 33.90 4.35 8.18
C GLY A 92 33.64 3.62 9.50
N ALA A 93 32.39 3.51 9.93
CA ALA A 93 31.96 2.67 11.04
C ALA A 93 30.87 1.68 10.60
N PRO A 94 30.72 0.52 11.26
CA PRO A 94 29.53 -0.31 11.13
C PRO A 94 28.29 0.48 11.57
N VAL A 95 27.23 0.44 10.78
CA VAL A 95 25.97 1.14 11.05
C VAL A 95 24.82 0.14 11.00
N ILE A 96 23.97 0.15 12.03
CA ILE A 96 22.71 -0.59 12.08
C ILE A 96 21.58 0.42 11.86
N ILE A 97 20.69 0.13 10.91
CA ILE A 97 19.51 0.95 10.61
C ILE A 97 18.29 0.19 11.11
N ASN A 98 17.58 0.77 12.07
CA ASN A 98 16.35 0.19 12.63
C ASN A 98 15.12 0.98 12.16
N PHE A 99 14.22 0.33 11.42
CA PHE A 99 12.94 0.91 10.99
C PHE A 99 11.84 0.54 11.99
N TRP A 100 11.33 1.52 12.73
CA TRP A 100 10.36 1.29 13.81
C TRP A 100 9.26 2.35 13.83
N ALA A 101 8.25 2.11 14.66
CA ALA A 101 7.19 3.07 14.94
C ALA A 101 6.69 2.94 16.39
N THR A 102 6.07 3.99 16.93
CA THR A 102 5.60 4.05 18.33
C THR A 102 4.57 2.97 18.69
N TRP A 103 3.83 2.51 17.70
CA TRP A 103 2.82 1.46 17.81
C TRP A 103 3.37 0.05 17.50
N CYS A 104 4.64 -0.07 17.10
CA CYS A 104 5.26 -1.37 16.81
C CYS A 104 5.63 -2.08 18.12
N ALA A 105 4.77 -3.00 18.57
CA ALA A 105 5.03 -3.82 19.76
C ALA A 105 6.35 -4.61 19.73
N PRO A 106 6.68 -5.37 18.67
CA PRO A 106 7.96 -6.10 18.63
C PRO A 106 9.16 -5.15 18.63
N CYS A 107 9.10 -4.04 17.89
CA CYS A 107 10.17 -3.04 17.88
C CYS A 107 10.45 -2.52 19.30
N LYS A 108 9.42 -2.24 20.11
CA LYS A 108 9.59 -1.79 21.50
C LYS A 108 10.27 -2.84 22.39
N GLN A 109 10.02 -4.12 22.14
CA GLN A 109 10.68 -5.22 22.87
C GLN A 109 12.16 -5.35 22.47
N GLU A 110 12.51 -4.98 21.24
CA GLU A 110 13.89 -5.00 20.72
C GLU A 110 14.72 -3.79 21.17
N MET A 111 14.09 -2.63 21.42
CA MET A 111 14.78 -1.38 21.77
C MET A 111 15.83 -1.50 22.89
N PRO A 112 15.59 -2.20 24.03
CA PRO A 112 16.58 -2.31 25.12
C PRO A 112 17.91 -2.94 24.70
N TYR A 113 17.95 -3.63 23.56
CA TYR A 113 19.13 -4.32 23.04
C TYR A 113 19.79 -3.55 21.88
N LEU A 114 19.19 -2.45 21.41
CA LEU A 114 19.60 -1.71 20.22
C LEU A 114 19.99 -0.25 20.48
N VAL A 115 19.84 0.23 21.72
CA VAL A 115 20.18 1.60 22.15
C VAL A 115 21.48 1.65 22.96
#